data_AF-A0A956HTE3-F1
#
_entry.id   AF-A0A956HTE3-F1
#
_cell.length_a   1.000
_cell.length_b   1.000
_cell.length_c   1.000
_cell.angle_alpha   90.00
_cell.angle_beta   90.00
_cell.angle_gamma   90.00
#
_symmetry.space_group_name_H-M   'P 1'
#
loop_
_entity.id
_entity.type
_entity.pdbx_description
1 polymer ?
#
loop_
_entity_poly.entity_id
_entity_poly.type
_entity_poly.pdbx_seq_one_letter_code
_entity_poly.pdbx_strand_id
1 'polypeptide(L)'
;MLRLLFLASVMGPAQTLPSPETEGPSVEPEAPVVVDVAFALVGDWEQELDPQSLESALVASLAELGIEVGVVQRPQANVFVQLDWARKLGAEKQGRAVFWLVRLDPETVQLFVLPPGTDLGYVRDIPVGVGADELAESLAVIVRGAAESLHAGAPSGMRSLQPEPEPDPEPEPEPEPEPDPEPDAEVDAAV
;
A
#
# COMPACT_ATOMS: atom_id res chain seq x y z
N MET A 1 -47.04 -44.96 29.92
CA MET A 1 -47.04 -45.46 28.53
C MET A 1 -45.68 -45.14 27.91
N LEU A 2 -44.87 -46.17 27.71
CA LEU A 2 -43.47 -46.13 27.32
C LEU A 2 -43.39 -46.13 25.78
N ARG A 3 -42.81 -45.10 25.15
CA ARG A 3 -42.54 -45.08 23.70
C ARG A 3 -41.05 -45.35 23.48
N LEU A 4 -40.74 -46.59 23.07
CA LEU A 4 -39.45 -46.97 22.47
C LEU A 4 -39.34 -46.31 21.08
N LEU A 5 -38.24 -45.62 20.81
CA LEU A 5 -37.79 -45.27 19.47
C LEU A 5 -36.47 -45.98 19.20
N PHE A 6 -36.49 -46.84 18.19
CA PHE A 6 -35.34 -47.57 17.66
C PHE A 6 -34.41 -46.60 16.90
N LEU A 7 -33.14 -46.56 17.29
CA LEU A 7 -32.05 -45.96 16.51
C LEU A 7 -31.50 -47.02 15.55
N ALA A 8 -31.69 -46.81 14.25
CA ALA A 8 -31.01 -47.58 13.21
C ALA A 8 -29.70 -46.87 12.84
N SER A 9 -28.57 -47.46 13.21
CA SER A 9 -27.24 -47.00 12.79
C SER A 9 -26.99 -47.40 11.34
N VAL A 10 -26.80 -46.42 10.47
CA VAL A 10 -26.28 -46.60 9.11
C VAL A 10 -24.76 -46.55 9.16
N MET A 11 -24.10 -47.67 8.88
CA MET A 11 -22.65 -47.79 8.75
C MET A 11 -22.29 -47.58 7.27
N GLY A 12 -21.70 -46.44 6.94
CA GLY A 12 -21.20 -46.12 5.59
C GLY A 12 -19.79 -46.68 5.34
N PRO A 13 -19.38 -46.88 4.08
CA PRO A 13 -18.09 -47.48 3.75
C PRO A 13 -16.93 -46.53 4.09
N ALA A 14 -15.84 -47.11 4.58
CA ALA A 14 -14.60 -46.42 4.91
C ALA A 14 -14.02 -45.75 3.66
N GLN A 15 -14.00 -44.41 3.64
CA GLN A 15 -13.24 -43.66 2.65
C GLN A 15 -11.75 -43.84 2.96
N THR A 16 -11.02 -44.42 2.00
CA THR A 16 -9.56 -44.46 2.00
C THR A 16 -9.04 -43.03 1.92
N LEU A 17 -8.54 -42.52 3.03
CA LEU A 17 -7.90 -41.21 3.08
C LEU A 17 -6.65 -41.22 2.18
N PRO A 18 -6.44 -40.22 1.30
CA PRO A 18 -5.18 -40.06 0.60
C PRO A 18 -4.06 -39.87 1.63
N SER A 19 -2.92 -40.53 1.43
CA SER A 19 -1.74 -40.36 2.25
C SER A 19 -1.34 -38.88 2.29
N PRO A 20 -0.88 -38.35 3.44
CA PRO A 20 -0.38 -36.99 3.51
C PRO A 20 0.83 -36.91 2.58
N GLU A 21 0.66 -36.23 1.45
CA GLU A 21 1.79 -35.76 0.67
C GLU A 21 2.69 -35.00 1.63
N THR A 22 3.93 -35.45 1.76
CA THR A 22 4.94 -34.76 2.55
C THR A 22 5.21 -33.46 1.82
N GLU A 23 4.43 -32.42 2.14
CA GLU A 23 4.79 -31.02 1.88
C GLU A 23 6.21 -30.87 2.43
N GLY A 24 7.19 -30.85 1.52
CA GLY A 24 8.54 -30.42 1.86
C GLY A 24 8.42 -29.04 2.52
N PRO A 25 9.31 -28.69 3.46
CA PRO A 25 9.24 -27.41 4.13
C PRO A 25 9.17 -26.31 3.06
N SER A 26 8.00 -25.70 2.91
CA SER A 26 7.83 -24.48 2.15
C SER A 26 8.74 -23.48 2.83
N VAL A 27 9.91 -23.23 2.23
CA VAL A 27 10.81 -22.18 2.65
C VAL A 27 10.08 -20.89 2.32
N GLU A 28 9.30 -20.39 3.28
CA GLU A 28 8.73 -19.06 3.17
C GLU A 28 9.90 -18.10 2.94
N PRO A 29 9.87 -17.30 1.86
CA PRO A 29 10.96 -16.37 1.59
C PRO A 29 11.11 -15.46 2.80
N GLU A 30 12.29 -15.50 3.44
CA GLU A 30 12.59 -14.64 4.58
C GLU A 30 12.38 -13.18 4.17
N ALA A 31 11.52 -12.46 4.89
CA ALA A 31 11.24 -11.08 4.59
C ALA A 31 12.54 -10.26 4.62
N PRO A 32 12.76 -9.34 3.66
CA PRO A 32 13.98 -8.55 3.61
C PRO A 32 14.12 -7.70 4.88
N VAL A 33 15.22 -7.90 5.61
CA VAL A 33 15.56 -7.15 6.82
C VAL A 33 15.90 -5.71 6.44
N VAL A 34 15.39 -4.73 7.20
CA VAL A 34 15.73 -3.32 7.00
C VAL A 34 17.10 -3.05 7.62
N VAL A 35 18.07 -2.68 6.79
CA VAL A 35 19.45 -2.40 7.22
C VAL A 35 19.84 -0.94 7.04
N ASP A 36 19.06 -0.19 6.26
CA ASP A 36 19.34 1.19 5.88
C ASP A 36 18.03 1.95 5.63
N VAL A 37 18.01 3.21 6.02
CA VAL A 37 16.90 4.13 5.79
C VAL A 37 17.40 5.35 5.02
N ALA A 38 16.85 5.56 3.84
CA ALA A 38 16.96 6.82 3.13
C ALA A 38 15.71 7.67 3.40
N PHE A 39 15.89 8.92 3.79
CA PHE A 39 14.81 9.83 4.13
C PHE A 39 14.84 11.07 3.24
N ALA A 40 13.72 11.46 2.65
CA ALA A 40 13.63 12.69 1.85
C ALA A 40 12.62 13.70 2.39
N LEU A 41 13.01 14.97 2.31
CA LEU A 41 12.14 16.13 2.52
C LEU A 41 11.73 16.68 1.16
N VAL A 42 10.45 16.56 0.77
CA VAL A 42 9.95 16.99 -0.54
C VAL A 42 9.30 18.37 -0.42
N GLY A 43 9.85 19.36 -1.14
CA GLY A 43 9.39 20.75 -1.09
C GLY A 43 10.26 21.63 -0.20
N ASP A 44 9.70 22.77 0.21
CA ASP A 44 10.38 23.74 1.08
C ASP A 44 10.04 23.45 2.55
N TRP A 45 11.08 23.12 3.33
CA TRP A 45 10.98 22.74 4.75
C TRP A 45 11.82 23.64 5.66
N GLU A 46 12.54 24.64 5.13
CA GLU A 46 13.57 25.36 5.90
C GLU A 46 13.02 26.07 7.14
N GLN A 47 11.73 26.41 7.14
CA GLN A 47 11.08 27.13 8.24
C GLN A 47 10.47 26.21 9.30
N GLU A 48 10.30 24.91 8.98
CA GLU A 48 9.47 23.99 9.77
C GLU A 48 10.20 22.74 10.19
N LEU A 49 11.22 22.32 9.44
CA LEU A 49 11.97 21.13 9.74
C LEU A 49 13.37 21.27 9.15
N ASP A 50 14.33 21.57 10.01
CA ASP A 50 15.73 21.58 9.64
C ASP A 50 16.20 20.14 9.32
N PRO A 51 16.80 19.89 8.13
CA PRO A 51 17.23 18.55 7.75
C PRO A 51 18.25 17.94 8.71
N GLN A 52 19.12 18.74 9.31
CA GLN A 52 20.16 18.27 10.22
C GLN A 52 19.58 17.90 11.59
N SER A 53 18.62 18.68 12.09
CA SER A 53 17.85 18.31 13.29
C SER A 53 17.08 17.02 13.08
N LEU A 54 16.41 16.85 11.94
CA LEU A 54 15.71 15.61 11.60
C LEU A 54 16.67 14.42 11.51
N GLU A 55 17.79 14.58 10.80
CA GLU A 55 18.81 13.54 10.68
C GLU A 55 19.33 13.11 12.06
N SER A 56 19.63 14.08 12.93
CA SER A 56 20.10 13.83 14.29
C SER A 56 19.08 13.04 15.11
N ALA A 57 17.79 13.41 15.03
CA ALA A 57 16.72 12.71 15.71
C ALA A 57 16.54 11.27 15.19
N LEU A 58 16.59 11.09 13.86
CA LEU A 58 16.48 9.77 13.22
C LEU A 58 17.67 8.87 13.58
N VAL A 59 18.90 9.37 13.49
CA VAL A 59 20.11 8.63 13.85
C VAL A 59 20.04 8.18 15.30
N ALA A 60 19.64 9.07 16.22
CA ALA A 60 19.50 8.72 17.64
C ALA A 60 18.43 7.62 17.86
N SER A 61 17.28 7.73 17.19
CA SER A 61 16.17 6.78 17.34
C SER A 61 16.47 5.40 16.74
N LEU A 62 17.19 5.36 15.61
CA LEU A 62 17.46 4.15 14.83
C LEU A 62 18.80 3.47 15.16
N ALA A 63 19.67 4.12 15.94
CA ALA A 63 20.98 3.57 16.33
C ALA A 63 20.88 2.19 17.02
N GLU A 64 19.86 1.99 17.86
CA GLU A 64 19.63 0.71 18.57
C GLU A 64 19.29 -0.44 17.61
N LEU A 65 18.76 -0.13 16.44
CA LEU A 65 18.42 -1.11 15.40
C LEU A 65 19.61 -1.36 14.44
N GLY A 66 20.71 -0.61 14.58
CA GLY A 66 21.84 -0.68 13.66
C GLY A 66 21.52 -0.20 12.24
N ILE A 67 20.48 0.63 12.09
CA ILE A 67 20.03 1.15 10.80
C ILE A 67 20.77 2.45 10.49
N GLU A 68 21.44 2.50 9.33
CA GLU A 68 22.05 3.73 8.83
C GLU A 68 20.98 4.70 8.30
N VAL A 69 21.18 6.00 8.48
CA VAL A 69 20.24 7.04 8.05
C VAL A 69 20.94 8.03 7.14
N GLY A 70 20.27 8.43 6.05
CA GLY A 70 20.64 9.60 5.27
C GLY A 70 19.43 10.47 4.96
N VAL A 71 19.54 11.78 5.16
CA VAL A 71 18.48 12.76 4.87
C VAL A 71 18.84 13.58 3.63
N VAL A 72 17.91 13.70 2.68
CA VAL A 72 18.09 14.51 1.46
C VAL A 72 16.91 15.44 1.23
N GLN A 73 17.16 16.63 0.69
CA GLN A 73 16.08 17.50 0.20
C GLN A 73 15.78 17.21 -1.28
N ARG A 74 14.50 17.27 -1.65
CA ARG A 74 14.05 17.09 -3.03
C ARG A 74 13.06 18.18 -3.46
N PRO A 75 13.08 18.57 -4.73
CA PRO A 75 12.09 19.52 -5.24
C PRO A 75 10.68 18.93 -5.16
N GLN A 76 9.69 19.81 -5.00
CA GLN A 76 8.28 19.43 -5.05
C GLN A 76 7.95 18.84 -6.42
N ALA A 77 7.34 17.66 -6.44
CA ALA A 77 6.88 16.97 -7.63
C ALA A 77 5.66 16.11 -7.27
N ASN A 78 4.99 15.51 -8.26
CA ASN A 78 3.90 14.59 -7.96
C ASN A 78 4.41 13.36 -7.19
N VAL A 79 3.48 12.68 -6.50
CA VAL A 79 3.81 11.50 -5.68
C VAL A 79 4.43 10.36 -6.50
N PHE A 80 4.05 10.19 -7.77
CA PHE A 80 4.57 9.14 -8.64
C PHE A 80 6.05 9.35 -9.01
N VAL A 81 6.48 10.59 -9.23
CA VAL A 81 7.90 10.96 -9.46
C VAL A 81 8.73 10.68 -8.20
N GLN A 82 8.16 10.90 -7.02
CA GLN A 82 8.82 10.55 -5.77
C GLN A 82 8.88 9.04 -5.58
N LEU A 83 7.80 8.32 -5.88
CA LEU A 83 7.76 6.86 -5.81
C LEU A 83 8.76 6.20 -6.75
N ASP A 84 8.87 6.67 -8.00
CA ASP A 84 9.86 6.15 -8.96
C ASP A 84 11.30 6.41 -8.51
N TRP A 85 11.56 7.54 -7.88
CA TRP A 85 12.85 7.80 -7.25
C TRP A 85 13.10 6.86 -6.08
N ALA A 86 12.13 6.69 -5.19
CA ALA A 86 12.25 5.80 -4.04
C ALA A 86 12.52 4.36 -4.47
N ARG A 87 11.86 3.88 -5.53
CA ARG A 87 12.11 2.57 -6.14
C ARG A 87 13.54 2.43 -6.64
N LYS A 88 14.03 3.41 -7.39
CA LYS A 88 15.42 3.41 -7.88
C LYS A 88 16.41 3.36 -6.72
N LEU A 89 16.22 4.22 -5.71
CA LEU A 89 17.09 4.31 -4.56
C LEU A 89 17.06 3.04 -3.68
N GLY A 90 15.88 2.44 -3.51
CA GLY A 90 15.72 1.16 -2.79
C GLY A 90 16.33 -0.02 -3.54
N ALA A 91 16.36 0.01 -4.87
CA ALA A 91 17.01 -1.01 -5.69
C ALA A 91 18.55 -0.93 -5.64
N GLU A 92 19.14 0.22 -5.28
CA GLU A 92 20.59 0.40 -5.21
C GLU A 92 21.24 -0.32 -4.01
N LYS A 93 20.52 -0.48 -2.90
CA LYS A 93 21.04 -1.11 -1.67
C LYS A 93 20.01 -2.10 -1.12
N GLN A 94 20.37 -3.38 -1.04
CA GLN A 94 19.51 -4.41 -0.45
C GLN A 94 19.15 -4.04 1.00
N GLY A 95 17.89 -4.25 1.37
CA GLY A 95 17.39 -3.93 2.71
C GLY A 95 17.21 -2.44 3.00
N ARG A 96 17.29 -1.57 1.99
CA ARG A 96 16.98 -0.14 2.15
C ARG A 96 15.47 0.11 2.12
N ALA A 97 14.95 0.67 3.21
CA ALA A 97 13.64 1.31 3.21
C ALA A 97 13.79 2.78 2.82
N VAL A 98 12.87 3.30 2.00
CA VAL A 98 12.89 4.71 1.60
C VAL A 98 11.67 5.42 2.16
N PHE A 99 11.91 6.46 2.94
CA PHE A 99 10.88 7.31 3.52
C PHE A 99 10.93 8.68 2.85
N TRP A 100 9.78 9.34 2.72
CA TRP A 100 9.75 10.74 2.33
C TRP A 100 8.55 11.47 2.91
N LEU A 101 8.74 12.76 3.18
CA LEU A 101 7.69 13.66 3.66
C LEU A 101 7.22 14.57 2.55
N VAL A 102 5.91 14.68 2.43
CA VAL A 102 5.24 15.66 1.58
C VAL A 102 4.29 16.47 2.46
N ARG A 103 4.34 17.80 2.35
CA ARG A 103 3.37 18.65 3.01
C ARG A 103 2.04 18.62 2.26
N LEU A 104 0.96 18.29 2.96
CA LEU A 104 -0.39 18.32 2.41
C LEU A 104 -1.02 19.69 2.61
N ASP A 105 -0.93 20.20 3.83
CA ASP A 105 -1.46 21.49 4.25
C ASP A 105 -0.63 22.03 5.46
N PRO A 106 -0.98 23.20 6.03
CA PRO A 106 -0.21 23.75 7.15
C PRO A 106 -0.21 22.91 8.43
N GLU A 107 -1.22 22.07 8.63
CA GLU A 107 -1.46 21.30 9.85
C GLU A 107 -1.18 19.81 9.66
N THR A 108 -0.93 19.36 8.43
CA THR A 108 -0.78 17.94 8.09
C THR A 108 0.37 17.70 7.12
N VAL A 109 1.23 16.74 7.47
CA VAL A 109 2.26 16.18 6.59
C VAL A 109 1.99 14.71 6.33
N GLN A 110 2.32 14.25 5.13
CA GLN A 110 2.22 12.86 4.74
C GLN A 110 3.60 12.23 4.77
N LEU A 111 3.76 11.22 5.63
CA LEU A 111 4.92 10.34 5.64
C LEU A 111 4.63 9.14 4.76
N PHE A 112 5.44 8.99 3.72
CA PHE A 112 5.42 7.85 2.85
C PHE A 112 6.58 6.90 3.18
N VAL A 113 6.39 5.62 2.92
CA VAL A 113 7.43 4.60 2.99
C VAL A 113 7.32 3.63 1.82
N LEU A 114 8.47 3.26 1.28
CA LEU A 114 8.64 2.13 0.37
C LEU A 114 9.52 1.07 1.06
N PRO A 115 8.94 -0.08 1.45
CA PRO A 115 9.71 -1.17 2.03
C PRO A 115 10.73 -1.76 1.06
N PRO A 116 11.84 -2.34 1.57
CA PRO A 116 12.86 -2.94 0.73
C PRO A 116 12.29 -4.09 -0.11
N GLY A 117 12.64 -4.10 -1.40
CA GLY A 117 12.25 -5.18 -2.32
C GLY A 117 10.76 -5.23 -2.66
N THR A 118 10.00 -4.17 -2.38
CA THR A 118 8.57 -4.09 -2.70
C THR A 118 8.28 -2.91 -3.63
N ASP A 119 7.20 -3.02 -4.42
CA ASP A 119 6.69 -1.93 -5.26
C ASP A 119 5.51 -1.18 -4.63
N LEU A 120 5.07 -1.63 -3.45
CA LEU A 120 3.91 -1.13 -2.73
C LEU A 120 4.36 -0.06 -1.73
N GLY A 121 4.05 1.20 -2.03
CA GLY A 121 4.24 2.30 -1.09
C GLY A 121 3.14 2.31 -0.03
N TYR A 122 3.45 2.87 1.13
CA TYR A 122 2.48 3.16 2.19
C TYR A 122 2.55 4.63 2.57
N VAL A 123 1.46 5.17 3.11
CA VAL A 123 1.34 6.56 3.53
C VAL A 123 0.65 6.68 4.89
N ARG A 124 1.09 7.64 5.69
CA ARG A 124 0.46 8.03 6.94
C ARG A 124 0.39 9.55 7.05
N ASP A 125 -0.78 10.05 7.40
CA ASP A 125 -0.97 11.46 7.72
C ASP A 125 -0.50 11.71 9.16
N ILE A 126 0.28 12.77 9.35
CA ILE A 126 0.86 13.16 10.63
C ILE A 126 0.44 14.62 10.89
N PRO A 127 -0.26 14.90 12.00
CA PRO A 127 -0.55 16.26 12.38
C PRO A 127 0.76 16.98 12.75
N VAL A 128 0.92 18.20 12.26
CA VAL A 128 2.06 19.06 12.59
C VAL A 128 1.78 19.70 13.94
N GLY A 129 2.64 19.39 14.93
CA GLY A 129 2.62 19.97 16.27
C GLY A 129 3.18 21.40 16.31
N VAL A 130 3.35 21.95 17.52
CA VAL A 130 3.79 23.35 17.70
C VAL A 130 5.32 23.38 17.79
N GLY A 131 6.00 23.14 16.67
CA GLY A 131 7.44 23.38 16.55
C GLY A 131 8.19 22.37 15.69
N ALA A 132 9.31 22.82 15.12
CA ALA A 132 10.16 22.01 14.26
C ALA A 132 10.80 20.82 14.99
N ASP A 133 11.28 21.06 16.22
CA ASP A 133 11.94 20.03 17.03
C ASP A 133 10.95 18.94 17.46
N GLU A 134 9.73 19.32 17.86
CA GLU A 134 8.67 18.37 18.22
C GLU A 134 8.26 17.50 17.02
N LEU A 135 8.19 18.10 15.83
CA LEU A 135 7.93 17.35 14.60
C LEU A 135 9.06 16.36 14.30
N ALA A 136 10.34 16.78 14.40
CA ALA A 136 11.50 15.92 14.18
C ALA A 136 11.51 14.71 15.13
N GLU A 137 11.26 14.94 16.43
CA GLU A 137 11.17 13.87 17.44
C GLU A 137 9.99 12.92 17.15
N SER A 138 8.82 13.48 16.83
CA SER A 138 7.63 12.69 16.48
C SER A 138 7.88 11.81 15.25
N LEU A 139 8.50 12.37 14.22
CA LEU A 139 8.90 11.64 13.02
C LEU A 139 9.89 10.52 13.35
N ALA A 140 10.89 10.79 14.19
CA ALA A 140 11.87 9.78 14.57
C ALA A 140 11.24 8.58 15.30
N VAL A 141 10.23 8.82 16.13
CA VAL A 141 9.44 7.74 16.78
C VAL A 141 8.60 6.97 15.76
N ILE A 142 7.92 7.68 14.85
CA ILE A 142 7.07 7.04 13.83
C ILE A 142 7.90 6.20 12.86
N VAL A 143 9.04 6.73 12.40
CA VAL A 143 9.95 6.04 11.47
C VAL A 143 10.56 4.82 12.12
N ARG A 144 10.97 4.90 13.41
CA ARG A 144 11.42 3.73 14.15
C ARG A 144 10.35 2.65 14.22
N GLY A 145 9.14 2.99 14.66
CA GLY A 145 8.04 2.03 14.73
C GLY A 145 7.69 1.43 13.35
N ALA A 146 7.75 2.24 12.29
CA ALA A 146 7.60 1.76 10.93
C ALA A 146 8.71 0.76 10.56
N ALA A 147 9.99 1.12 10.75
CA ALA A 147 11.13 0.26 10.45
C ALA A 147 11.10 -1.07 11.24
N GLU A 148 10.70 -1.04 12.52
CA GLU A 148 10.49 -2.25 13.33
C GLU A 148 9.37 -3.11 12.72
N SER A 149 8.21 -2.52 12.42
CA SER A 149 7.08 -3.26 11.86
C SER A 149 7.29 -3.79 10.44
N LEU A 150 8.20 -3.20 9.65
CA LEU A 150 8.57 -3.73 8.32
C LEU A 150 9.18 -5.14 8.40
N HIS A 151 9.82 -5.50 9.52
CA HIS A 151 10.30 -6.87 9.75
C HIS A 151 9.14 -7.88 9.89
N ALA A 152 7.96 -7.41 10.27
CA ALA A 152 6.73 -8.21 10.40
C ALA A 152 5.82 -8.09 9.16
N GLY A 153 6.21 -7.32 8.13
CA GLY A 153 5.44 -7.12 6.91
C GLY A 153 4.94 -5.68 6.74
N ALA A 154 3.62 -5.49 6.68
CA ALA A 154 3.05 -4.17 6.43
C ALA A 154 3.30 -3.21 7.60
N PRO A 155 3.74 -1.96 7.34
CA PRO A 155 4.04 -1.01 8.40
C PRO A 155 2.76 -0.61 9.15
N SER A 156 2.82 -0.67 10.48
CA SER A 156 1.66 -0.44 11.33
C SER A 156 1.12 0.99 11.23
N GLY A 157 -0.19 1.14 11.08
CA GLY A 157 -0.86 2.44 11.01
C GLY A 157 -0.63 3.21 9.71
N MET A 158 -0.14 2.56 8.65
CA MET A 158 0.00 3.15 7.33
C MET A 158 -1.01 2.55 6.34
N ARG A 159 -1.46 3.37 5.38
CA ARG A 159 -2.38 2.99 4.30
C ARG A 159 -1.59 2.66 3.04
N SER A 160 -1.95 1.62 2.30
CA SER A 160 -1.28 1.28 1.04
C SER A 160 -1.59 2.30 -0.06
N LEU A 161 -0.59 2.66 -0.85
CA LEU A 161 -0.73 3.40 -2.11
C LEU A 161 -1.19 2.45 -3.21
N GLN A 162 -2.45 2.02 -3.17
CA GLN A 162 -3.04 1.32 -4.30
C GLN A 162 -3.47 2.35 -5.35
N PRO A 163 -3.16 2.13 -6.65
CA PRO A 163 -3.77 2.92 -7.70
C PRO A 163 -5.29 2.76 -7.60
N GLU A 164 -6.04 3.83 -7.88
CA GLU A 164 -7.49 3.73 -7.99
C GLU A 164 -7.82 2.69 -9.08
N PRO A 165 -8.80 1.80 -8.84
CA PRO A 165 -9.23 0.84 -9.86
C PRO A 165 -9.66 1.61 -11.12
N GLU A 166 -9.32 1.08 -12.29
CA GLU A 166 -9.82 1.63 -13.55
C GLU A 166 -11.35 1.70 -13.52
N PRO A 167 -11.98 2.79 -14.01
CA PRO A 167 -13.42 2.85 -14.08
C PRO A 167 -13.95 1.69 -14.92
N ASP A 168 -15.01 1.03 -14.45
CA ASP A 168 -15.71 0.01 -15.22
C ASP A 168 -16.04 0.56 -16.63
N PRO A 169 -15.87 -0.24 -17.69
CA PRO A 169 -16.19 0.19 -19.04
C PRO A 169 -17.65 0.68 -19.11
N GLU A 170 -17.87 1.86 -19.70
CA GLU A 170 -19.22 2.36 -19.93
C GLU A 170 -20.02 1.33 -20.75
N PRO A 171 -21.30 1.09 -20.42
CA PRO A 171 -22.13 0.17 -21.17
C PRO A 171 -22.21 0.60 -22.64
N GLU A 172 -22.04 -0.35 -23.57
CA GLU A 172 -22.17 -0.08 -25.00
C GLU A 172 -23.56 0.50 -25.31
N PRO A 173 -23.66 1.49 -26.22
CA PRO A 173 -24.94 2.07 -26.61
C PRO A 173 -25.86 0.99 -27.18
N GLU A 174 -27.11 0.96 -26.72
CA GLU A 174 -28.13 0.06 -27.28
C GLU A 174 -28.33 0.34 -28.78
N PRO A 175 -28.51 -0.70 -29.61
CA PRO A 175 -28.72 -0.54 -31.05
C PRO A 175 -29.96 0.32 -31.32
N GLU A 176 -29.82 1.28 -32.24
CA GLU A 176 -30.95 2.11 -32.67
C GLU A 176 -32.07 1.24 -33.27
N PRO A 177 -33.35 1.54 -32.99
CA PRO A 177 -34.47 0.80 -33.54
C PRO A 177 -34.48 0.87 -35.08
N GLU A 178 -34.67 -0.28 -35.73
CA GLU A 178 -34.82 -0.34 -37.18
C GLU A 178 -36.03 0.49 -37.65
N PRO A 179 -35.91 1.20 -38.79
CA PRO A 179 -36.99 2.01 -39.33
C PRO A 179 -38.21 1.14 -39.68
N ASP A 180 -39.38 1.57 -39.22
CA ASP A 180 -40.68 0.96 -39.53
C ASP A 180 -40.92 1.00 -41.06
N PRO A 181 -41.39 -0.10 -41.68
CA PRO A 181 -41.67 -0.13 -43.12
C PRO A 181 -42.73 0.92 -43.50
N GLU A 182 -42.42 1.74 -44.51
CA GLU A 182 -43.38 2.68 -45.10
C GLU A 182 -44.59 1.93 -45.67
N PRO A 183 -45.83 2.40 -45.43
CA PRO A 183 -47.01 1.77 -45.99
C PRO A 183 -47.01 1.92 -47.52
N ASP A 184 -47.11 0.78 -48.21
CA ASP A 184 -47.34 0.68 -49.65
C ASP A 184 -48.49 1.61 -50.06
N ALA A 185 -48.18 2.60 -50.90
CA ALA A 185 -49.18 3.45 -51.51
C ALA A 185 -50.09 2.58 -52.40
N GLU A 186 -51.31 2.34 -51.93
CA GLU A 186 -52.39 1.79 -52.75
C GLU A 186 -52.56 2.69 -53.99
N VAL A 187 -52.16 2.14 -55.13
CA VAL A 187 -52.41 2.67 -56.46
C VAL A 187 -53.91 2.58 -56.70
N ASP A 188 -54.63 3.64 -56.36
CA ASP A 188 -56.02 3.84 -56.75
C ASP A 188 -56.05 4.13 -58.27
N ALA A 189 -56.05 3.05 -59.04
CA ALA A 189 -56.39 3.06 -60.45
C ALA A 189 -57.90 2.93 -60.58
N ALA A 190 -58.62 4.06 -60.57
CA ALA A 190 -60.01 4.12 -60.96
C ALA A 190 -60.18 5.00 -62.20
N VAL A 191 -60.63 4.33 -63.26
CA VAL A 191 -61.06 4.79 -64.60
C VAL A 191 -62.45 5.41 -64.52
#